data_AF-A0A6C0HCC7-F1
#
_entry.id   AF-A0A6C0HCC7-F1
#
_cell.length_a   1.000
_cell.length_b   1.000
_cell.length_c   1.000
_cell.angle_alpha   90.00
_cell.angle_beta   90.00
_cell.angle_gamma   90.00
#
_symmetry.space_group_name_H-M   'P 1'
#
loop_
_entity.id
_entity.type
_entity.pdbx_description
1 polymer ?
#
loop_
_entity_poly.entity_id
_entity_poly.type
_entity_poly.pdbx_seq_one_letter_code
_entity_poly.pdbx_strand_id
1 'polypeptide(L)'
;MDDTENITYYFDDIDDITCETESTNSELALLLNEFEQINANNSNSLYNEDDILSEIKNYELNYTIKQLLLICEYYGLTKQTKTAEYYGAKARTMKKNDIISLIIMYEKNVDNIETVMKRKELWFYLDSLKADKIMKKFVLW
;
A
#
# COMPACT_ATOMS: atom_id res chain seq x y z
N MET A 1 -32.75 -27.58 -14.40
CA MET A 1 -31.98 -28.34 -15.39
C MET A 1 -31.41 -27.28 -16.31
N ASP A 2 -30.08 -27.15 -16.29
CA ASP A 2 -29.32 -26.04 -16.84
C ASP A 2 -29.41 -25.98 -18.37
N ASP A 3 -29.78 -24.82 -18.91
CA ASP A 3 -29.52 -24.47 -20.31
C ASP A 3 -28.14 -23.78 -20.37
N THR A 4 -27.08 -24.59 -20.35
CA THR A 4 -25.76 -24.12 -20.79
C THR A 4 -25.74 -24.12 -22.32
N GLU A 5 -26.20 -23.03 -22.93
CA GLU A 5 -26.03 -22.79 -24.36
C GLU A 5 -24.54 -22.53 -24.65
N ASN A 6 -23.82 -23.61 -24.94
CA ASN A 6 -22.47 -23.53 -25.46
C ASN A 6 -22.55 -23.03 -26.92
N ILE A 7 -22.13 -21.79 -27.16
CA ILE A 7 -21.99 -21.26 -28.52
C ILE A 7 -20.84 -22.02 -29.18
N THR A 8 -21.19 -23.07 -29.92
CA THR A 8 -20.22 -23.82 -30.73
C THR A 8 -20.28 -23.25 -32.13
N TYR A 9 -19.27 -22.47 -32.50
CA TYR A 9 -19.15 -21.86 -33.82
C TYR A 9 -18.45 -22.85 -34.76
N TYR A 10 -19.19 -23.37 -35.74
CA TYR A 10 -18.65 -24.20 -36.81
C TYR A 10 -18.40 -23.33 -38.04
N PHE A 11 -17.17 -23.36 -38.55
CA PHE A 11 -16.81 -22.76 -39.83
C PHE A 11 -17.35 -23.63 -40.96
N ASP A 12 -18.62 -23.43 -41.32
CA ASP A 12 -19.15 -23.95 -42.57
C ASP A 12 -18.86 -22.93 -43.69
N ASP A 13 -18.07 -23.39 -44.66
CA ASP A 13 -17.86 -22.86 -46.00
C ASP A 13 -17.41 -21.38 -46.13
N ILE A 14 -16.08 -21.18 -46.10
CA ILE A 14 -15.44 -20.02 -46.74
C ILE A 14 -14.72 -20.53 -48.01
N ASP A 15 -15.49 -20.69 -49.07
CA ASP A 15 -14.96 -20.52 -50.43
C ASP A 15 -14.88 -19.00 -50.68
N ASP A 16 -13.67 -18.54 -51.04
CA ASP A 16 -13.29 -17.16 -51.41
C ASP A 16 -13.30 -16.07 -50.31
N ILE A 17 -12.28 -16.09 -49.45
CA ILE A 17 -11.59 -14.86 -49.01
C ILE A 17 -10.08 -15.03 -49.23
N THR A 18 -9.61 -14.55 -50.38
CA THR A 18 -8.23 -14.06 -50.53
C THR A 18 -8.14 -12.64 -49.97
N CYS A 19 -7.00 -12.26 -49.36
CA CYS A 19 -6.65 -10.93 -48.83
C CYS A 19 -7.21 -10.68 -47.41
N GLU A 20 -6.48 -10.46 -46.31
CA GLU A 20 -5.14 -9.94 -46.04
C GLU A 20 -4.63 -10.55 -44.71
N THR A 21 -3.78 -11.57 -44.74
CA THR A 21 -3.35 -12.29 -43.52
C THR A 21 -2.03 -11.80 -42.91
N GLU A 22 -1.35 -10.84 -43.56
CA GLU A 22 -0.11 -10.25 -43.04
C GLU A 22 -0.36 -8.99 -42.18
N SER A 23 -1.46 -8.27 -42.43
CA SER A 23 -1.78 -7.02 -41.73
C SER A 23 -2.26 -7.26 -40.30
N THR A 24 -3.15 -8.24 -40.11
CA THR A 24 -3.73 -8.57 -38.79
C THR A 24 -2.72 -9.17 -37.81
N ASN A 25 -1.76 -9.96 -38.30
CA ASN A 25 -0.69 -10.51 -37.46
C ASN A 25 0.24 -9.42 -36.91
N SER A 26 0.50 -8.38 -37.69
CA SER A 26 1.27 -7.21 -37.25
C SER A 26 0.50 -6.43 -36.18
N GLU A 27 -0.80 -6.20 -36.41
CA GLU A 27 -1.66 -5.49 -35.46
C GLU A 27 -1.83 -6.26 -34.14
N LEU A 28 -2.01 -7.59 -34.19
CA LEU A 28 -2.08 -8.44 -33.00
C LEU A 28 -0.77 -8.46 -32.21
N ALA A 29 0.37 -8.47 -32.92
CA ALA A 29 1.69 -8.40 -32.30
C ALA A 29 1.94 -7.04 -31.64
N LEU A 30 1.49 -5.95 -32.27
CA LEU A 30 1.53 -4.61 -31.67
C LEU A 30 0.68 -4.55 -30.40
N LEU A 31 -0.51 -5.14 -30.42
CA LEU A 31 -1.44 -5.19 -29.28
C LEU A 31 -0.86 -6.03 -28.12
N LEU A 32 -0.25 -7.17 -28.42
CA LEU A 32 0.47 -8.00 -27.43
C LEU A 32 1.65 -7.26 -26.81
N ASN A 33 2.44 -6.56 -27.63
CA ASN A 33 3.58 -5.78 -27.16
C ASN A 33 3.13 -4.55 -26.32
N GLU A 34 2.00 -3.93 -26.66
CA GLU A 34 1.40 -2.86 -25.86
C GLU A 34 0.98 -3.37 -24.47
N PHE A 35 0.35 -4.56 -24.40
CA PHE A 35 0.02 -5.20 -23.12
C PHE A 35 1.26 -5.55 -22.29
N GLU A 36 2.32 -6.08 -22.92
CA GLU A 36 3.59 -6.37 -22.22
C GLU A 36 4.25 -5.10 -21.68
N GLN A 37 4.25 -4.00 -22.45
CA GLN A 37 4.79 -2.71 -22.02
C GLN A 37 3.97 -2.09 -20.88
N ILE A 38 2.65 -2.19 -20.91
CA ILE A 38 1.78 -1.76 -19.79
C ILE A 38 2.10 -2.57 -18.53
N ASN A 39 2.32 -3.88 -18.67
CA ASN A 39 2.62 -4.74 -17.53
C ASN A 39 4.04 -4.48 -16.96
N ALA A 40 5.03 -4.25 -17.84
CA ALA A 40 6.39 -3.87 -17.45
C ALA A 40 6.42 -2.49 -16.75
N ASN A 41 5.62 -1.53 -17.22
CA ASN A 41 5.49 -0.21 -16.58
C ASN A 41 4.77 -0.30 -15.23
N ASN A 42 3.77 -1.17 -15.09
CA ASN A 42 3.11 -1.45 -13.81
C ASN A 42 4.02 -2.19 -12.81
N SER A 43 4.94 -3.03 -13.28
CA SER A 43 5.87 -3.75 -12.41
C SER A 43 6.91 -2.86 -11.71
N ASN A 44 7.12 -1.62 -12.19
CA ASN A 44 7.95 -0.61 -11.53
C ASN A 44 7.18 0.26 -10.51
N SER A 45 5.85 0.18 -10.48
CA SER A 45 5.00 0.85 -9.48
C SER A 45 4.72 -0.09 -8.31
N LEU A 46 5.77 -0.51 -7.60
CA LEU A 46 5.67 -1.36 -6.40
C LEU A 46 4.81 -0.70 -5.29
N TYR A 47 4.55 0.61 -5.41
CA TYR A 47 3.60 1.36 -4.58
C TYR A 47 2.73 2.24 -5.48
N ASN A 48 1.41 2.06 -5.42
CA ASN A 48 0.48 3.06 -5.97
C ASN A 48 0.76 4.38 -5.24
N GLU A 49 1.22 5.42 -5.93
CA GLU A 49 1.53 6.71 -5.28
C GLU A 49 0.34 7.28 -4.51
N ASP A 50 -0.88 7.02 -5.01
CA ASP A 50 -2.13 7.38 -4.35
C ASP A 50 -2.28 6.72 -2.96
N ASP A 51 -1.81 5.48 -2.79
CA ASP A 51 -1.87 4.76 -1.52
C ASP A 51 -0.94 5.41 -0.48
N ILE A 52 0.29 5.74 -0.88
CA ILE A 52 1.25 6.46 -0.01
C ILE A 52 0.69 7.84 0.38
N LEU A 53 0.14 8.59 -0.58
CA LEU A 53 -0.42 9.91 -0.32
C LEU A 53 -1.58 9.84 0.68
N SER A 54 -2.44 8.83 0.56
CA SER A 54 -3.56 8.61 1.48
C SER A 54 -3.07 8.34 2.90
N GLU A 55 -2.01 7.54 3.07
CA GLU A 55 -1.41 7.23 4.37
C GLU A 55 -0.77 8.45 5.01
N ILE A 56 -0.04 9.27 4.23
CA ILE A 56 0.53 10.54 4.71
C ILE A 56 -0.58 11.41 5.29
N LYS A 57 -1.68 11.58 4.55
CA LYS A 57 -2.80 12.41 4.99
C LYS A 57 -3.51 11.84 6.21
N ASN A 58 -3.67 10.53 6.29
CA ASN A 58 -4.24 9.87 7.46
C ASN A 58 -3.42 10.16 8.73
N TYR A 59 -2.09 10.00 8.67
CA TYR A 59 -1.23 10.32 9.81
C TYR A 59 -1.16 11.82 10.12
N GLU A 60 -1.26 12.68 9.11
CA GLU A 60 -1.28 14.13 9.28
C GLU A 60 -2.54 14.61 10.02
N LEU A 61 -3.70 14.06 9.70
CA LEU A 61 -4.99 14.52 10.24
C LEU A 61 -5.38 13.84 11.55
N ASN A 62 -5.13 12.54 11.68
CA ASN A 62 -5.70 11.74 12.78
C ASN A 62 -4.76 11.53 13.97
N TYR A 63 -3.48 11.89 13.82
CA TYR A 63 -2.47 11.62 14.84
C TYR A 63 -1.75 12.90 15.31
N THR A 64 -1.58 12.98 16.63
CA THR A 64 -0.71 13.97 17.28
C THR A 64 0.75 13.53 17.22
N ILE A 65 1.68 14.48 17.35
CA ILE A 65 3.13 14.19 17.39
C ILE A 65 3.45 13.15 18.47
N LYS A 66 2.83 13.22 19.65
CA LYS A 66 3.04 12.26 20.74
C LYS A 66 2.63 10.84 20.35
N GLN A 67 1.49 10.69 19.67
CA GLN A 67 1.03 9.38 19.20
C GLN A 67 1.95 8.82 18.11
N LEU A 68 2.41 9.66 17.18
CA LEU A 68 3.37 9.26 16.14
C LEU A 68 4.70 8.81 16.77
N LEU A 69 5.19 9.52 17.77
CA LEU A 69 6.40 9.12 18.50
C LEU A 69 6.24 7.78 19.21
N LEU A 70 5.05 7.45 19.73
CA LEU A 70 4.83 6.14 20.32
C LEU A 70 4.83 5.03 19.27
N ILE A 71 4.28 5.29 18.07
CA ILE A 71 4.38 4.34 16.96
C ILE A 71 5.87 4.09 16.64
N CYS A 72 6.68 5.15 16.57
CA CYS A 72 8.13 5.00 16.40
C CYS A 72 8.79 4.20 17.54
N GLU A 73 8.32 4.37 18.79
CA GLU A 73 8.82 3.60 19.94
C GLU A 73 8.46 2.11 19.84
N TYR A 74 7.23 1.79 19.43
CA TYR A 74 6.80 0.42 19.19
C TYR A 74 7.68 -0.26 18.13
N TYR A 75 8.06 0.46 17.07
CA TYR A 75 8.95 -0.04 16.02
C TYR A 75 10.45 -0.03 16.39
N GLY A 76 10.82 0.48 17.57
CA GLY A 76 12.23 0.61 17.96
C GLY A 76 13.00 1.71 17.21
N LEU A 77 12.30 2.66 16.57
CA LEU A 77 12.86 3.77 15.79
C LEU A 77 13.26 4.97 16.67
N THR A 78 13.15 4.85 18.00
CA THR A 78 13.47 5.89 18.99
C THR A 78 14.89 6.44 18.88
N LYS A 79 15.85 5.64 18.45
CA LYS A 79 17.23 6.11 18.22
C LYS A 79 17.31 7.14 17.10
N GLN A 80 16.47 7.02 16.08
CA GLN A 80 16.44 7.93 14.93
C GLN A 80 15.69 9.23 15.24
N THR A 81 14.79 9.21 16.21
CA THR A 81 14.02 10.39 16.67
C THR A 81 14.69 11.13 17.85
N LYS A 82 15.57 10.45 18.61
CA LYS A 82 16.32 11.01 19.76
C LYS A 82 17.81 11.25 19.50
N THR A 83 18.28 11.17 18.25
CA THR A 83 19.68 11.32 17.82
C THR A 83 20.37 12.63 18.24
N ALA A 84 19.64 13.55 18.87
CA ALA A 84 20.14 14.87 19.19
C ALA A 84 20.40 15.10 20.69
N GLU A 85 20.28 14.08 21.55
CA GLU A 85 20.81 14.14 22.92
C GLU A 85 22.28 13.67 23.03
N TYR A 86 22.74 12.81 22.11
CA TYR A 86 24.04 12.15 22.24
C TYR A 86 25.26 13.00 21.81
N TYR A 87 25.05 14.15 21.16
CA TYR A 87 26.12 14.99 20.61
C TYR A 87 26.06 16.48 21.03
N GLY A 88 25.52 16.82 22.20
CA GLY A 88 25.58 18.19 22.76
C GLY A 88 24.88 19.29 21.92
N ALA A 89 24.29 18.93 20.79
CA ALA A 89 23.57 19.81 19.89
C ALA A 89 22.08 19.68 20.17
N LYS A 90 21.54 20.68 20.90
CA LYS A 90 20.11 20.91 21.18
C LYS A 90 19.19 20.09 20.29
N ALA A 91 18.44 19.18 20.90
CA ALA A 91 17.69 18.17 20.18
C ALA A 91 16.92 18.78 19.00
N ARG A 92 17.32 18.48 17.74
CA ARG A 92 16.53 18.91 16.59
C ARG A 92 15.27 18.06 16.60
N THR A 93 14.21 18.61 17.19
CA THR A 93 12.88 18.01 17.22
C THR A 93 12.49 17.70 15.77
N MET A 94 12.39 16.42 15.45
CA MET A 94 11.99 15.95 14.13
C MET A 94 10.61 16.56 13.79
N LYS A 95 10.44 17.11 12.58
CA LYS A 95 9.15 17.72 12.21
C LYS A 95 8.12 16.61 12.08
N LYS A 96 6.84 16.95 12.28
CA LYS A 96 5.73 15.99 12.18
C LYS A 96 5.78 15.20 10.86
N ASN A 97 6.01 15.87 9.73
CA ASN A 97 6.08 15.24 8.41
C ASN A 97 7.26 14.26 8.31
N ASP A 98 8.42 14.59 8.88
CA ASP A 98 9.57 13.70 8.86
C ASP A 98 9.26 12.40 9.65
N ILE A 99 8.57 12.52 10.79
CA ILE A 99 8.13 11.36 11.59
C ILE A 99 7.15 10.50 10.79
N ILE A 100 6.20 11.13 10.09
CA ILE A 100 5.23 10.42 9.24
C ILE A 100 5.94 9.67 8.12
N SER A 101 6.86 10.32 7.40
CA SER A 101 7.65 9.68 6.34
C SER A 101 8.44 8.49 6.86
N LEU A 102 9.04 8.62 8.05
CA LEU A 102 9.77 7.53 8.69
C LEU A 102 8.86 6.33 9.00
N ILE A 103 7.67 6.58 9.53
CA ILE A 103 6.68 5.53 9.80
C ILE A 103 6.27 4.83 8.51
N ILE A 104 5.92 5.58 7.46
CA ILE A 104 5.47 5.00 6.19
C ILE A 104 6.58 4.19 5.53
N MET A 105 7.81 4.71 5.52
CA MET A 105 8.96 3.98 4.98
C MET A 105 9.20 2.65 5.72
N TYR A 106 9.02 2.63 7.05
CA TYR A 106 9.08 1.41 7.83
C TYR A 106 7.93 0.45 7.49
N GLU A 107 6.71 0.97 7.34
CA GLU A 107 5.49 0.19 7.09
C GLU A 107 5.42 -0.41 5.69
N LYS A 108 6.03 0.23 4.71
CA LYS A 108 6.09 -0.26 3.33
C LYS A 108 7.17 -1.32 3.11
N ASN A 109 8.10 -1.49 4.04
CA ASN A 109 9.06 -2.59 3.96
C ASN A 109 8.36 -3.93 4.25
N VAL A 110 8.45 -4.86 3.29
CA VAL A 110 7.88 -6.22 3.36
C VAL A 110 8.37 -6.98 4.60
N ASP A 111 9.62 -6.78 5.00
CA ASP A 111 10.22 -7.43 6.17
C ASP A 111 9.54 -7.03 7.48
N ASN A 112 8.86 -5.88 7.51
CA ASN A 112 8.23 -5.34 8.71
C ASN A 112 6.73 -5.65 8.78
N ILE A 113 6.13 -6.27 7.75
CA ILE A 113 4.66 -6.46 7.64
C ILE A 113 4.08 -7.08 8.91
N GLU A 114 4.71 -8.11 9.46
CA GLU A 114 4.20 -8.79 10.66
C GLU A 114 4.12 -7.83 11.86
N THR A 115 5.18 -7.07 12.11
CA THR A 115 5.25 -6.07 13.19
C THR A 115 4.21 -4.96 12.98
N VAL A 116 4.04 -4.54 11.73
CA VAL A 116 3.08 -3.49 11.34
C VAL A 116 1.64 -3.96 11.57
N MET A 117 1.33 -5.21 11.20
CA MET A 117 0.01 -5.79 11.41
C MET A 117 -0.33 -5.94 12.89
N LYS A 118 0.60 -6.48 13.69
CA LYS A 118 0.45 -6.58 15.15
C LYS A 118 0.18 -5.23 15.80
N ARG A 119 0.87 -4.18 15.34
CA ARG A 119 0.66 -2.81 15.81
C ARG A 119 -0.71 -2.27 15.43
N LYS A 120 -1.15 -2.45 14.17
CA LYS A 120 -2.51 -2.06 13.72
C LYS A 120 -3.59 -2.75 14.55
N GLU A 121 -3.45 -4.06 14.76
CA GLU A 121 -4.37 -4.88 15.55
C GLU A 121 -4.44 -4.43 17.01
N LEU A 122 -3.29 -4.19 17.64
CA LEU A 122 -3.24 -3.69 19.02
C LEU A 122 -3.94 -2.34 19.17
N TRP A 123 -3.71 -1.41 18.24
CA TRP A 123 -4.36 -0.10 18.26
C TRP A 123 -5.88 -0.21 18.07
N PHE A 124 -6.32 -1.09 17.16
CA PHE A 124 -7.75 -1.35 16.95
C PHE A 124 -8.45 -1.84 18.23
N TYR A 125 -7.85 -2.81 18.92
CA TYR A 125 -8.41 -3.29 20.20
C TYR A 125 -8.38 -2.21 21.26
N LEU A 126 -7.30 -1.44 21.32
CA LEU A 126 -7.16 -0.40 22.33
C LEU A 126 -8.16 0.75 22.12
N ASP A 127 -8.43 1.13 20.89
CA ASP A 127 -9.46 2.10 20.56
C ASP A 127 -10.87 1.56 20.90
N SER A 128 -11.10 0.26 20.68
CA SER A 128 -12.34 -0.41 21.11
C SER A 128 -12.52 -0.37 22.64
N LEU A 129 -11.45 -0.60 23.40
CA LEU A 129 -11.47 -0.53 24.87
C LEU A 129 -11.67 0.91 25.38
N LYS A 130 -11.13 1.90 24.69
CA LYS A 130 -11.32 3.32 25.02
C LYS A 130 -12.73 3.82 24.71
N ALA A 131 -13.37 3.27 23.68
CA ALA A 131 -14.75 3.59 23.35
C ALA A 131 -15.73 3.01 24.39
N ASP A 132 -15.38 1.89 25.04
CA ASP A 132 -16.20 1.29 26.07
C ASP A 132 -16.27 2.14 27.36
N LYS A 133 -17.49 2.43 27.81
CA LYS A 133 -17.75 3.33 28.94
C LYS A 133 -17.19 2.81 30.27
N ILE A 134 -17.13 1.49 30.44
CA ILE A 134 -16.68 0.85 31.68
C ILE A 134 -15.18 0.65 31.61
N MET A 135 -14.65 0.18 30.49
CA MET A 135 -13.26 -0.23 30.34
C MET A 135 -12.32 0.96 30.20
N LYS A 136 -12.77 2.07 29.60
CA LYS A 136 -11.92 3.27 29.38
C LYS A 136 -11.22 3.79 30.64
N LYS A 137 -11.81 3.60 31.83
CA LYS A 137 -11.22 4.04 33.11
C LYS A 137 -10.04 3.18 33.56
N PHE A 138 -9.87 2.00 32.97
CA PHE A 138 -8.81 1.04 33.25
C PHE A 138 -7.73 1.02 32.15
N VAL A 139 -7.98 1.66 31.01
CA VAL A 139 -6.98 1.80 29.95
C VAL A 139 -5.99 2.90 30.37
N LEU A 140 -4.86 2.49 30.93
CA LEU A 140 -3.75 3.38 31.29
C LEU A 140 -2.76 3.43 30.13
N TRP A 141 -2.41 4.64 29.71
CA TRP A 141 -1.44 4.92 28.66
C TRP A 141 -0.69 6.20 29.02
#